data_AF-A0A0C9TJZ8-F1
#
_entry.id   AF-A0A0C9TJZ8-F1
#
_cell.length_a   1.000
_cell.length_b   1.000
_cell.length_c   1.000
_cell.angle_alpha   90.00
_cell.angle_beta   90.00
_cell.angle_gamma   90.00
#
_symmetry.space_group_name_H-M   'P 1'
#
loop_
_entity.id
_entity.type
_entity.pdbx_description
1 polymer ?
#
loop_
_entity_poly.entity_id
_entity_poly.type
_entity_poly.pdbx_seq_one_letter_code
_entity_poly.pdbx_strand_id
1 'polypeptide(L)'
;VLELVKALFVRMTPNLSGWTEALESFLNDRGYKLATKDNLRRRFSTAYHWYLVLTITVAEHVANLVSCRTRPLNVEDGSVSDHERVQPSEYLRVQCPLCFGGNDWRRTLRSVDVIVCIDACFTQKRSRNARDDVTQDPPNPTQTNFISEFDVKAMEAHVEACRNANGTRKRSRVLAADGDGYENGMKIPISVLDACGDSFIAANEKREKASTRYFADTGLMAMLCHHDRVL
;
A
#
# COMPACT_ATOMS: atom_id res chain seq x y z
N VAL A 1 5.73 0.01 -29.74
CA VAL A 1 4.34 0.08 -29.23
C VAL A 1 4.28 -0.06 -27.72
N LEU A 2 4.84 -1.12 -27.10
CA LEU A 2 4.75 -1.32 -25.63
C LEU A 2 5.39 -0.16 -24.84
N GLU A 3 6.58 0.32 -25.24
CA GLU A 3 7.21 1.48 -24.58
C GLU A 3 6.40 2.77 -24.76
N LEU A 4 5.77 2.96 -25.94
CA LEU A 4 4.89 4.09 -26.18
C LEU A 4 3.68 4.08 -25.24
N VAL A 5 3.06 2.91 -25.06
CA VAL A 5 1.90 2.74 -24.17
C VAL A 5 2.29 2.92 -22.71
N LYS A 6 3.48 2.45 -22.31
CA LYS A 6 4.04 2.72 -20.99
C LYS A 6 4.23 4.22 -20.77
N ALA A 7 4.86 4.93 -21.71
CA ALA A 7 5.05 6.38 -21.61
C ALA A 7 3.71 7.15 -21.62
N LEU A 8 2.70 6.65 -22.34
CA LEU A 8 1.35 7.21 -22.36
C LEU A 8 0.69 7.07 -20.98
N PHE A 9 0.72 5.88 -20.38
CA PHE A 9 0.10 5.60 -19.07
C PHE A 9 0.81 6.26 -17.88
N VAL A 10 1.99 6.84 -18.07
CA VAL A 10 2.59 7.75 -17.09
C VAL A 10 1.89 9.12 -17.08
N ARG A 11 1.22 9.50 -18.18
CA ARG A 11 0.60 10.83 -18.37
C ARG A 11 -0.93 10.81 -18.38
N MET A 12 -1.53 9.62 -18.31
CA MET A 12 -2.97 9.45 -18.23
C MET A 12 -3.29 8.18 -17.43
N THR A 13 -4.51 8.11 -16.87
CA THR A 13 -4.96 6.92 -16.15
C THR A 13 -4.81 5.67 -17.04
N PRO A 14 -4.13 4.61 -16.56
CA PRO A 14 -3.95 3.39 -17.33
C PRO A 14 -5.30 2.79 -17.73
N ASN A 15 -5.62 2.80 -19.02
CA ASN A 15 -6.84 2.22 -19.55
C ASN A 15 -6.52 1.32 -20.74
N LEU A 16 -6.11 0.09 -20.42
CA LEU A 16 -5.66 -0.86 -21.41
C LEU A 16 -6.82 -1.33 -22.30
N SER A 17 -8.02 -1.51 -21.73
CA SER A 17 -9.23 -1.82 -22.49
C SER A 17 -9.54 -0.75 -23.53
N GLY A 18 -9.63 0.52 -23.11
CA GLY A 18 -9.93 1.63 -24.02
C GLY A 18 -8.86 1.83 -25.09
N TRP A 19 -7.58 1.64 -24.75
CA TRP A 19 -6.50 1.68 -25.74
C TRP A 19 -6.63 0.54 -26.77
N THR A 20 -6.90 -0.69 -26.31
CA THR A 20 -7.04 -1.84 -27.22
C THR A 20 -8.30 -1.75 -28.07
N GLU A 21 -9.42 -1.26 -27.54
CA GLU A 21 -10.65 -1.02 -28.31
C GLU A 21 -10.44 0.04 -29.40
N ALA A 22 -9.79 1.15 -29.06
CA ALA A 22 -9.45 2.18 -30.04
C ALA A 22 -8.54 1.63 -31.15
N LEU A 23 -7.54 0.81 -30.79
CA LEU A 23 -6.64 0.19 -31.76
C LEU A 23 -7.36 -0.85 -32.62
N GLU A 24 -8.23 -1.69 -32.05
CA GLU A 24 -9.05 -2.64 -32.80
C GLU A 24 -9.95 -1.90 -33.81
N SER A 25 -10.59 -0.80 -33.40
CA SER A 25 -11.39 0.04 -34.29
C SER A 25 -10.55 0.63 -35.43
N PHE A 26 -9.40 1.22 -35.10
CA PHE A 26 -8.48 1.81 -36.09
C PHE A 26 -7.97 0.82 -37.13
N LEU A 27 -7.72 -0.43 -36.71
CA LEU A 27 -7.29 -1.53 -37.58
C LEU A 27 -8.44 -2.01 -38.47
N ASN A 28 -9.64 -2.13 -37.90
CA ASN A 28 -10.84 -2.51 -38.62
C ASN A 28 -11.17 -1.53 -39.76
N ASP A 29 -11.06 -0.21 -39.51
CA ASP A 29 -11.27 0.83 -40.52
C ASP A 29 -10.29 0.74 -41.71
N ARG A 30 -9.16 0.05 -41.53
CA ARG A 30 -8.15 -0.22 -42.57
C ARG A 30 -8.28 -1.59 -43.21
N GLY A 31 -9.34 -2.34 -42.89
CA GLY A 31 -9.60 -3.68 -43.42
C GLY A 31 -8.89 -4.81 -42.67
N TYR A 32 -8.16 -4.52 -41.57
CA TYR A 32 -7.54 -5.55 -40.74
C TYR A 32 -8.55 -6.06 -39.70
N LYS A 33 -9.29 -7.11 -40.05
CA LYS A 33 -10.31 -7.70 -39.18
C LYS A 33 -9.71 -8.76 -38.26
N LEU A 34 -9.94 -8.62 -36.95
CA LEU A 34 -9.64 -9.66 -35.97
C LEU A 34 -10.79 -10.65 -35.89
N ALA A 35 -10.48 -11.95 -35.93
CA ALA A 35 -11.48 -13.02 -36.00
C ALA A 35 -12.33 -13.18 -34.72
N THR A 36 -11.82 -12.71 -33.58
CA THR A 36 -12.47 -12.87 -32.27
C THR A 36 -12.45 -11.55 -31.51
N LYS A 37 -13.59 -11.23 -30.87
CA LYS A 37 -13.71 -10.09 -29.97
C LYS A 37 -12.75 -10.27 -28.78
N ASP A 38 -12.18 -9.18 -28.29
CA ASP A 38 -11.22 -9.13 -27.17
C ASP A 38 -9.87 -9.82 -27.41
N ASN A 39 -9.57 -10.25 -28.63
CA ASN A 39 -8.32 -10.95 -28.93
C ASN A 39 -7.11 -10.04 -28.70
N LEU A 40 -7.19 -8.79 -29.22
CA LEU A 40 -6.12 -7.83 -29.05
C LEU A 40 -5.97 -7.46 -27.59
N ARG A 41 -7.10 -7.21 -26.89
CA ARG A 41 -7.08 -6.91 -25.46
C ARG A 41 -6.29 -7.94 -24.68
N ARG A 42 -6.66 -9.22 -24.77
CA ARG A 42 -6.01 -10.29 -24.01
C ARG A 42 -4.53 -10.42 -24.35
N ARG A 43 -4.19 -10.52 -25.63
CA ARG A 43 -2.80 -10.71 -26.07
C ARG A 43 -1.93 -9.51 -25.74
N PHE A 44 -2.45 -8.31 -25.95
CA PHE A 44 -1.76 -7.07 -25.63
C PHE A 44 -1.58 -6.90 -24.12
N SER A 45 -2.61 -7.18 -23.31
CA SER A 45 -2.51 -7.18 -21.83
C SER A 45 -1.37 -8.07 -21.37
N THR A 46 -1.32 -9.32 -21.85
CA THR A 46 -0.28 -10.27 -21.47
C THR A 46 1.11 -9.80 -21.91
N ALA A 47 1.26 -9.37 -23.16
CA ALA A 47 2.54 -8.87 -23.67
C ALA A 47 3.01 -7.60 -22.92
N TYR A 48 2.10 -6.69 -22.62
CA TYR A 48 2.38 -5.46 -21.88
C TYR A 48 2.75 -5.74 -20.43
N HIS A 49 2.06 -6.68 -19.77
CA HIS A 49 2.41 -7.11 -18.42
C HIS A 49 3.86 -7.66 -18.37
N TRP A 50 4.20 -8.61 -19.24
CA TRP A 50 5.56 -9.17 -19.28
C TRP A 50 6.62 -8.13 -19.66
N TYR A 51 6.27 -7.17 -20.50
CA TYR A 51 7.16 -6.05 -20.81
C TYR A 51 7.45 -5.16 -19.60
N LEU A 52 6.44 -4.87 -18.78
CA LEU A 52 6.63 -4.11 -17.54
C LEU A 52 7.50 -4.90 -16.56
N VAL A 53 7.23 -6.20 -16.37
CA VAL A 53 8.05 -7.08 -15.52
C VAL A 53 9.52 -7.08 -15.98
N LEU A 54 9.77 -7.22 -17.28
CA LEU A 54 11.13 -7.15 -17.84
C LEU A 54 11.79 -5.80 -17.56
N THR A 55 11.06 -4.70 -17.75
CA THR A 55 11.64 -3.36 -17.53
C THR A 55 12.02 -3.14 -16.07
N ILE A 56 11.18 -3.58 -15.14
CA ILE A 56 11.43 -3.46 -13.70
C ILE A 56 12.63 -4.32 -13.31
N THR A 57 12.63 -5.60 -13.70
CA THR A 57 13.72 -6.54 -13.36
C THR A 57 15.08 -6.12 -13.93
N VAL A 58 15.11 -5.54 -15.15
CA VAL A 58 16.34 -4.98 -15.72
C VAL A 58 16.82 -3.77 -14.91
N ALA A 59 15.91 -2.87 -14.51
CA ALA A 59 16.26 -1.72 -13.69
C ALA A 59 16.85 -2.15 -12.32
N GLU A 60 16.24 -3.14 -11.67
CA GLU A 60 16.77 -3.72 -10.43
C GLU A 60 18.12 -4.41 -10.64
N HIS A 61 18.28 -5.18 -11.71
CA HIS A 61 19.55 -5.85 -12.00
C HIS A 61 20.69 -4.83 -12.21
N VAL A 62 20.42 -3.75 -12.95
CA VAL A 62 21.39 -2.66 -13.15
C VAL A 62 21.68 -1.94 -11.82
N ALA A 63 20.66 -1.63 -11.02
CA ALA A 63 20.84 -1.00 -9.71
C ALA A 63 21.69 -1.86 -8.76
N ASN A 64 21.49 -3.18 -8.77
CA ASN A 64 22.28 -4.13 -8.00
C ASN A 64 23.74 -4.20 -8.49
N LEU A 65 23.97 -4.22 -9.80
CA LEU A 65 25.33 -4.19 -10.36
C LEU A 65 26.08 -2.92 -9.99
N VAL A 66 25.40 -1.76 -10.01
CA VAL A 66 25.97 -0.48 -9.60
C VAL A 66 26.26 -0.49 -8.10
N SER A 67 25.30 -0.90 -7.27
CA SER A 67 25.43 -0.94 -5.80
C SER A 67 26.53 -1.89 -5.31
N CYS A 68 26.71 -3.04 -5.97
CA CYS A 68 27.80 -3.97 -5.68
C CYS A 68 29.19 -3.39 -6.02
N ARG A 69 29.28 -2.45 -6.97
CA ARG A 69 30.52 -1.76 -7.34
C ARG A 69 30.82 -0.52 -6.50
N THR A 70 29.82 0.06 -5.85
CA THR A 70 29.96 1.30 -5.06
C THR A 70 29.98 1.08 -3.55
N ARG A 71 30.19 -0.15 -3.05
CA ARG A 71 30.46 -0.36 -1.61
C ARG A 71 31.71 0.44 -1.21
N PRO A 72 31.60 1.47 -0.37
CA PRO A 72 32.77 2.15 0.14
C PRO A 72 33.56 1.15 0.99
N LEU A 73 34.87 1.06 0.77
CA LEU A 73 35.78 0.49 1.74
C LEU A 73 35.53 1.21 3.07
N ASN A 74 35.23 0.43 4.11
CA ASN A 74 35.11 0.91 5.47
C ASN A 74 36.27 1.86 5.79
N VAL A 75 35.95 3.11 6.07
CA VAL A 75 36.87 4.02 6.76
C VAL A 75 36.47 3.97 8.21
N GLU A 76 37.25 3.22 8.99
CA GLU A 76 37.27 3.39 10.44
C GLU A 76 37.88 4.76 10.76
N ASP A 77 37.26 5.48 11.70
CA ASP A 77 37.85 5.92 12.97
C ASP A 77 37.21 7.25 13.44
N GLY A 78 37.04 7.39 14.76
CA GLY A 78 36.70 8.66 15.39
C GLY A 78 35.52 8.63 16.35
N SER A 79 35.82 8.34 17.62
CA SER A 79 35.01 8.55 18.83
C SER A 79 34.20 9.86 18.86
N VAL A 80 33.01 9.86 19.50
CA VAL A 80 32.56 10.85 20.53
C VAL A 80 31.09 10.60 20.98
N SER A 81 30.95 10.37 22.29
CA SER A 81 29.82 10.60 23.23
C SER A 81 28.36 10.25 22.89
N ASP A 82 27.88 9.17 23.52
CA ASP A 82 26.74 9.03 24.46
C ASP A 82 25.51 9.98 24.42
N HIS A 83 25.07 10.39 23.24
CA HIS A 83 23.64 10.60 23.00
C HIS A 83 23.24 9.68 21.87
N GLU A 84 22.51 8.61 22.20
CA GLU A 84 21.92 7.65 21.27
C GLU A 84 21.00 8.40 20.29
N ARG A 85 21.60 8.94 19.22
CA ARG A 85 20.88 9.47 18.08
C ARG A 85 20.24 8.26 17.42
N VAL A 86 19.02 7.91 17.84
CA VAL A 86 18.22 6.85 17.24
C VAL A 86 18.05 7.22 15.77
N GLN A 87 18.90 6.65 14.93
CA GLN A 87 18.83 6.84 13.49
C GLN A 87 17.63 6.03 12.98
N PRO A 88 16.89 6.50 11.96
CA PRO A 88 15.83 5.71 11.37
C PRO A 88 16.38 4.39 10.84
N SER A 89 15.51 3.37 10.74
CA SER A 89 15.90 2.06 10.22
C SER A 89 16.59 2.20 8.86
N GLU A 90 17.49 1.26 8.54
CA GLU A 90 18.14 1.22 7.23
C GLU A 90 17.12 1.22 6.10
N TYR A 91 16.02 0.47 6.28
CA TYR A 91 14.88 0.46 5.37
C TYR A 91 14.35 1.86 5.06
N LEU A 92 14.00 2.66 6.07
CA LEU A 92 13.49 4.02 5.86
C LEU A 92 14.54 4.94 5.21
N ARG A 93 15.81 4.79 5.60
CA ARG A 93 16.93 5.55 5.01
C ARG A 93 17.11 5.28 3.53
N VAL A 94 16.93 4.03 3.09
CA VAL A 94 16.95 3.65 1.68
C VAL A 94 15.72 4.19 0.94
N GLN A 95 14.53 4.11 1.56
CA GLN A 95 13.29 4.57 0.92
C GLN A 95 13.27 6.09 0.68
N CYS A 96 13.79 6.89 1.62
CA CYS A 96 13.94 8.32 1.42
C CYS A 96 15.14 8.91 2.18
N PRO A 97 16.31 9.02 1.52
CA PRO A 97 17.50 9.63 2.12
C PRO A 97 17.29 11.08 2.55
N LEU A 98 16.39 11.81 1.86
CA LEU A 98 16.06 13.20 2.20
C LEU A 98 15.27 13.32 3.51
N CYS A 99 14.39 12.36 3.80
CA CYS A 99 13.62 12.34 5.04
C CYS A 99 14.41 11.74 6.21
N PHE A 100 15.16 10.66 5.94
CA PHE A 100 15.65 9.77 6.99
C PHE A 100 17.18 9.63 7.03
N GLY A 101 17.89 10.08 5.99
CA GLY A 101 19.35 9.92 5.87
C GLY A 101 20.17 10.93 6.68
N GLY A 102 19.58 12.06 7.07
CA GLY A 102 20.26 13.11 7.84
C GLY A 102 20.44 12.76 9.32
N ASN A 103 21.51 13.28 9.92
CA ASN A 103 21.74 13.24 11.38
C ASN A 103 20.71 14.09 12.16
N ASP A 104 19.98 14.94 11.45
CA ASP A 104 18.97 15.87 11.92
C ASP A 104 17.57 15.52 11.42
N TRP A 105 17.31 14.23 11.12
CA TRP A 105 16.02 13.73 10.61
C TRP A 105 14.79 14.16 11.42
N ARG A 106 14.94 14.45 12.73
CA ARG A 106 13.87 14.97 13.62
C ARG A 106 13.81 16.51 13.70
N ARG A 107 14.82 17.22 13.20
CA ARG A 107 15.03 18.67 13.44
C ARG A 107 14.42 19.57 12.39
N THR A 108 13.99 19.03 11.25
CA THR A 108 13.18 19.80 10.30
C THR A 108 11.80 20.05 10.89
N LEU A 109 11.45 21.34 11.02
CA LEU A 109 10.14 21.94 11.36
C LEU A 109 8.96 21.50 10.47
N ARG A 110 8.97 20.28 9.91
CA ARG A 110 7.85 19.73 9.16
C ARG A 110 6.92 19.08 10.16
N SER A 111 5.64 19.48 10.16
CA SER A 111 4.64 19.01 11.12
C SER A 111 4.23 17.54 10.94
N VAL A 112 4.76 16.85 9.92
CA VAL A 112 4.36 15.48 9.55
C VAL A 112 5.57 14.70 9.02
N ASP A 113 5.88 13.58 9.68
CA ASP A 113 6.94 12.65 9.25
C ASP A 113 6.43 11.65 8.20
N VAL A 114 5.17 11.23 8.34
CA VAL A 114 4.51 10.21 7.50
C VAL A 114 3.07 10.62 7.20
N ILE A 115 2.65 10.42 5.96
CA ILE A 115 1.29 10.59 5.46
C ILE A 115 0.69 9.18 5.33
N VAL A 116 -0.43 8.93 6.01
CA VAL A 116 -1.17 7.67 5.86
C VAL A 116 -2.27 7.87 4.84
N CYS A 117 -2.17 7.18 3.71
CA CYS A 117 -3.16 7.14 2.65
C CYS A 117 -4.05 5.91 2.85
N ILE A 118 -5.34 6.14 3.11
CA ILE A 118 -6.33 5.08 3.27
C ILE A 118 -7.22 5.09 2.03
N ASP A 119 -7.12 4.06 1.20
CA ASP A 119 -8.07 3.86 0.12
C ASP A 119 -9.28 3.06 0.64
N ALA A 120 -10.31 3.81 1.02
CA ALA A 120 -11.64 3.29 1.33
C ALA A 120 -12.54 3.24 0.08
N CYS A 121 -11.98 3.25 -1.14
CA CYS A 121 -12.72 3.12 -2.38
C CYS A 121 -12.92 1.64 -2.78
N PHE A 122 -13.94 1.01 -2.19
CA PHE A 122 -14.35 -0.37 -2.47
C PHE A 122 -14.92 -0.61 -3.89
N THR A 123 -14.79 0.37 -4.78
CA THR A 123 -15.17 0.21 -6.20
C THR A 123 -14.12 -0.56 -6.97
N GLN A 124 -12.84 -0.47 -6.58
CA GLN A 124 -11.78 -1.29 -7.11
C GLN A 124 -11.76 -2.62 -6.37
N LYS A 125 -12.04 -3.71 -7.10
CA LYS A 125 -12.10 -5.06 -6.55
C LYS A 125 -11.11 -5.93 -7.29
N ARG A 126 -10.14 -6.51 -6.58
CA ARG A 126 -9.29 -7.55 -7.13
C ARG A 126 -10.02 -8.88 -7.07
N SER A 127 -10.24 -9.51 -8.21
CA SER A 127 -10.81 -10.87 -8.26
C SER A 127 -9.86 -11.87 -7.61
N ARG A 128 -10.40 -12.76 -6.78
CA ARG A 128 -9.77 -14.06 -6.49
C ARG A 128 -9.82 -14.87 -7.78
N ASN A 129 -8.68 -14.99 -8.46
CA ASN A 129 -8.55 -15.95 -9.55
C ASN A 129 -8.62 -17.35 -8.92
N ALA A 130 -9.66 -18.12 -9.20
CA ALA A 130 -9.80 -19.51 -8.76
C ALA A 130 -8.76 -20.49 -9.37
N ARG A 131 -7.70 -19.96 -10.00
CA ARG A 131 -6.56 -20.70 -10.53
C ARG A 131 -5.33 -20.51 -9.64
N ASP A 132 -5.55 -20.57 -8.32
CA ASP A 132 -4.51 -20.79 -7.31
C ASP A 132 -3.90 -22.18 -7.50
N ASP A 133 -3.08 -22.32 -8.53
CA ASP A 133 -2.04 -23.34 -8.56
C ASP A 133 -0.76 -22.67 -9.05
N VAL A 134 -0.10 -21.90 -8.18
CA VAL A 134 1.37 -21.62 -8.15
C VAL A 134 2.03 -21.11 -9.47
N THR A 135 1.29 -20.95 -10.55
CA THR A 135 1.79 -20.87 -11.92
C THR A 135 0.89 -19.96 -12.74
N GLN A 136 0.98 -18.63 -12.53
CA GLN A 136 0.85 -17.68 -13.65
C GLN A 136 1.09 -16.23 -13.31
N ASP A 137 0.93 -15.81 -12.05
CA ASP A 137 1.36 -14.46 -11.67
C ASP A 137 2.86 -14.52 -11.35
N PRO A 138 3.73 -13.88 -12.15
CA PRO A 138 5.13 -13.75 -11.77
C PRO A 138 5.19 -13.05 -10.40
N PRO A 139 6.18 -13.40 -9.55
CA PRO A 139 6.38 -12.69 -8.29
C PRO A 139 6.42 -11.20 -8.58
N ASN A 140 5.71 -10.40 -7.76
CA ASN A 140 5.66 -8.95 -7.93
C ASN A 140 7.10 -8.45 -8.12
N PRO A 141 7.44 -7.91 -9.29
CA PRO A 141 8.83 -7.58 -9.62
C PRO A 141 9.31 -6.34 -8.86
N THR A 142 8.46 -5.74 -8.04
CA THR A 142 8.81 -4.62 -7.16
C THR A 142 9.03 -5.17 -5.76
N GLN A 143 10.04 -4.66 -5.05
CA GLN A 143 10.15 -4.87 -3.60
C GLN A 143 8.78 -4.63 -2.94
N THR A 144 8.31 -5.62 -2.19
CA THR A 144 7.00 -5.54 -1.54
C THR A 144 7.04 -4.47 -0.45
N ASN A 145 6.16 -3.47 -0.58
CA ASN A 145 5.87 -2.53 0.51
C ASN A 145 4.72 -3.04 1.39
N PHE A 146 4.18 -4.24 1.10
CA PHE A 146 3.21 -4.89 1.97
C PHE A 146 3.91 -5.49 3.18
N ILE A 147 3.29 -5.28 4.35
CA ILE A 147 3.66 -5.93 5.60
C ILE A 147 3.53 -7.45 5.43
N SER A 148 4.49 -8.21 5.96
CA SER A 148 4.47 -9.67 5.85
C SER A 148 3.24 -10.25 6.56
N GLU A 149 2.71 -11.37 6.07
CA GLU A 149 1.57 -12.03 6.75
C GLU A 149 1.87 -12.39 8.21
N PHE A 150 3.13 -12.69 8.51
CA PHE A 150 3.60 -12.98 9.86
C PHE A 150 3.45 -11.74 10.76
N ASP A 151 3.94 -10.58 10.30
CA ASP A 151 3.86 -9.33 11.05
C ASP A 151 2.41 -8.84 11.18
N VAL A 152 1.59 -9.01 10.14
CA VAL A 152 0.15 -8.71 10.20
C VAL A 152 -0.53 -9.52 11.30
N LYS A 153 -0.29 -10.84 11.36
CA LYS A 153 -0.85 -11.72 12.39
C LYS A 153 -0.33 -11.36 13.80
N ALA A 154 0.95 -11.02 13.91
CA ALA A 154 1.54 -10.58 15.18
C ALA A 154 0.91 -9.28 15.68
N MET A 155 0.69 -8.31 14.79
CA MET A 155 -0.01 -7.06 15.10
C MET A 155 -1.48 -7.30 15.48
N GLU A 156 -2.18 -8.18 14.76
CA GLU A 156 -3.56 -8.57 15.08
C GLU A 156 -3.66 -9.14 16.49
N ALA A 157 -2.79 -10.11 16.83
CA ALA A 157 -2.73 -10.70 18.16
C ALA A 157 -2.43 -9.66 19.25
N HIS A 158 -1.53 -8.71 18.98
CA HIS A 158 -1.20 -7.63 19.90
C HIS A 158 -2.39 -6.68 20.14
N VAL A 159 -3.09 -6.28 19.07
CA VAL A 159 -4.28 -5.42 19.16
C VAL A 159 -5.39 -6.12 19.94
N GLU A 160 -5.64 -7.40 19.68
CA GLU A 160 -6.62 -8.19 20.43
C GLU A 160 -6.24 -8.33 21.91
N ALA A 161 -4.96 -8.58 22.22
CA ALA A 161 -4.50 -8.59 23.60
C ALA A 161 -4.73 -7.23 24.30
N CYS A 162 -4.45 -6.11 23.63
CA CYS A 162 -4.69 -4.77 24.16
C CYS A 162 -6.18 -4.47 24.34
N ARG A 163 -7.03 -4.89 23.40
CA ARG A 163 -8.49 -4.78 23.51
C ARG A 163 -9.02 -5.57 24.70
N ASN A 164 -8.53 -6.80 24.90
CA ASN A 164 -8.95 -7.65 26.02
C ASN A 164 -8.44 -7.15 27.38
N ALA A 165 -7.22 -6.61 27.42
CA ALA A 165 -6.66 -5.96 28.62
C ALA A 165 -7.44 -4.68 28.99
N ASN A 166 -7.88 -3.90 27.99
CA ASN A 166 -8.74 -2.75 28.20
C ASN A 166 -10.21 -3.13 28.42
N GLY A 167 -10.65 -4.30 27.96
CA GLY A 167 -11.98 -4.86 28.21
C GLY A 167 -12.23 -5.24 29.67
N THR A 168 -11.15 -5.42 30.47
CA THR A 168 -11.24 -5.59 31.93
C THR A 168 -11.26 -4.28 32.70
N ARG A 169 -10.90 -3.14 32.09
CA ARG A 169 -11.52 -1.86 32.44
C ARG A 169 -12.93 -1.88 31.88
N LYS A 170 -13.75 -2.77 32.47
CA LYS A 170 -15.20 -2.67 32.44
C LYS A 170 -15.49 -1.19 32.62
N ARG A 171 -16.03 -0.58 31.56
CA ARG A 171 -16.69 0.73 31.57
C ARG A 171 -17.13 0.93 32.99
N SER A 172 -16.52 1.90 33.67
CA SER A 172 -16.99 2.32 34.97
C SER A 172 -18.44 2.69 34.74
N ARG A 173 -19.33 1.73 34.98
CA ARG A 173 -20.76 1.92 35.08
C ARG A 173 -20.94 2.55 36.45
N VAL A 174 -20.24 3.67 36.69
CA VAL A 174 -20.69 4.67 37.62
C VAL A 174 -21.97 5.14 36.96
N LEU A 175 -23.06 4.58 37.47
CA LEU A 175 -24.39 5.12 37.33
C LEU A 175 -24.28 6.57 37.81
N ALA A 176 -23.94 7.49 36.91
CA ALA A 176 -24.28 8.88 37.08
C ALA A 176 -25.77 8.94 36.77
N ALA A 177 -26.55 8.97 37.84
CA ALA A 177 -27.88 9.54 37.74
C ALA A 177 -27.74 10.91 37.07
N ASP A 178 -28.41 11.05 35.92
CA ASP A 178 -28.73 12.32 35.25
C ASP A 178 -27.71 12.98 34.28
N GLY A 179 -26.83 12.23 33.61
CA GLY A 179 -26.10 12.77 32.46
C GLY A 179 -25.20 11.80 31.70
N ASP A 180 -25.01 12.05 30.40
CA ASP A 180 -24.02 11.32 29.58
C ASP A 180 -22.60 11.73 29.98
N GLY A 181 -21.85 10.79 30.53
CA GLY A 181 -20.47 11.03 30.97
C GLY A 181 -19.52 11.32 29.82
N TYR A 182 -18.32 11.79 30.14
CA TYR A 182 -17.24 12.04 29.17
C TYR A 182 -16.16 10.96 29.30
N GLU A 183 -15.57 10.53 28.18
CA GLU A 183 -14.43 9.60 28.18
C GLU A 183 -13.19 10.29 28.79
N ASN A 184 -12.43 9.57 29.62
CA ASN A 184 -11.25 10.14 30.28
C ASN A 184 -10.23 10.68 29.27
N GLY A 185 -9.91 11.97 29.37
CA GLY A 185 -8.99 12.66 28.46
C GLY A 185 -9.62 13.18 27.17
N MET A 186 -10.93 12.96 26.96
CA MET A 186 -11.68 13.52 25.84
C MET A 186 -12.82 14.43 26.33
N LYS A 187 -13.10 15.50 25.57
CA LYS A 187 -14.26 16.39 25.80
C LYS A 187 -15.48 15.94 25.01
N ILE A 188 -15.58 14.64 24.72
CA ILE A 188 -16.63 14.05 23.90
C ILE A 188 -17.50 13.16 24.80
N PRO A 189 -18.84 13.34 24.80
CA PRO A 189 -19.74 12.48 25.56
C PRO A 189 -19.67 11.02 25.08
N ILE A 190 -19.82 10.08 26.01
CA ILE A 190 -19.72 8.65 25.72
C ILE A 190 -20.80 8.21 24.72
N SER A 191 -22.03 8.75 24.80
CA SER A 191 -23.07 8.41 23.82
C SER A 191 -22.72 8.82 22.39
N VAL A 192 -21.97 9.91 22.21
CA VAL A 192 -21.51 10.35 20.89
C VAL A 192 -20.44 9.40 20.35
N LEU A 193 -19.54 8.92 21.21
CA LEU A 193 -18.54 7.92 20.83
C LEU A 193 -19.18 6.56 20.52
N ASP A 194 -20.14 6.13 21.33
CA ASP A 194 -20.88 4.88 21.12
C ASP A 194 -21.71 4.95 19.84
N ALA A 195 -22.46 6.03 19.64
CA ALA A 195 -23.21 6.25 18.39
C ALA A 195 -22.29 6.31 17.16
N CYS A 196 -21.10 6.93 17.29
CA CYS A 196 -20.10 6.96 16.24
C CYS A 196 -19.58 5.55 15.93
N GLY A 197 -19.24 4.76 16.95
CA GLY A 197 -18.79 3.37 16.81
C GLY A 197 -19.85 2.49 16.15
N ASP A 198 -21.10 2.61 16.58
CA ASP A 198 -22.24 1.87 16.03
C ASP A 198 -22.57 2.29 14.59
N SER A 199 -22.31 3.55 14.24
CA SER A 199 -22.49 4.08 12.88
C SER A 199 -21.37 3.71 11.91
N PHE A 200 -20.29 3.08 12.38
CA PHE A 200 -19.12 2.71 11.58
C PHE A 200 -19.39 1.45 10.72
N ILE A 201 -20.30 1.59 9.76
CA ILE A 201 -20.77 0.52 8.88
C ILE A 201 -19.64 -0.05 7.99
N ALA A 202 -18.57 0.72 7.75
CA ALA A 202 -17.46 0.34 6.88
C ALA A 202 -16.58 -0.80 7.43
N ALA A 203 -16.59 -1.04 8.75
CA ALA A 203 -15.81 -2.09 9.41
C ALA A 203 -16.70 -3.16 10.09
N ASN A 204 -18.00 -3.16 9.81
CA ASN A 204 -18.91 -4.16 10.35
C ASN A 204 -18.74 -5.48 9.56
N GLU A 205 -18.04 -6.45 10.15
CA GLU A 205 -17.83 -7.79 9.57
C GLU A 205 -19.12 -8.50 9.18
N LYS A 206 -20.25 -8.18 9.83
CA LYS A 206 -21.57 -8.74 9.52
C LYS A 206 -22.16 -8.20 8.21
N ARG A 207 -21.59 -7.13 7.66
CA ARG A 207 -22.05 -6.48 6.42
C ARG A 207 -20.91 -6.52 5.40
N GLU A 208 -20.73 -7.69 4.79
CA GLU A 208 -19.73 -7.93 3.74
C GLU A 208 -19.89 -6.90 2.61
N LYS A 209 -18.96 -5.93 2.53
CA LYS A 209 -19.00 -4.84 1.55
C LYS A 209 -18.66 -5.31 0.13
N ALA A 210 -17.98 -6.44 0.03
CA ALA A 210 -17.77 -7.24 -1.17
C ALA A 210 -17.59 -8.71 -0.75
N SER A 211 -18.07 -9.66 -1.57
CA SER A 211 -17.92 -11.08 -1.26
C SER A 211 -16.45 -11.48 -1.24
N THR A 212 -15.95 -11.89 -0.08
CA THR A 212 -14.59 -12.43 0.13
C THR A 212 -14.36 -13.73 -0.64
N ARG A 213 -15.43 -14.38 -1.10
CA ARG A 213 -15.40 -15.56 -1.98
C ARG A 213 -14.86 -15.25 -3.37
N TYR A 214 -15.15 -14.06 -3.89
CA TYR A 214 -14.81 -13.67 -5.27
C TYR A 214 -13.76 -12.57 -5.36
N PHE A 215 -13.53 -11.82 -4.28
CA PHE A 215 -12.61 -10.70 -4.26
C PHE A 215 -11.60 -10.86 -3.11
N ALA A 216 -10.34 -10.58 -3.41
CA ALA A 216 -9.22 -10.76 -2.48
C ALA A 216 -9.05 -9.56 -1.54
N ASP A 217 -9.47 -8.37 -1.97
CA ASP A 217 -9.09 -7.11 -1.31
C ASP A 217 -10.33 -6.36 -0.78
N THR A 218 -10.25 -5.90 0.47
CA THR A 218 -11.26 -5.06 1.13
C THR A 218 -10.77 -3.63 1.41
N GLY A 219 -9.62 -3.23 0.86
CA GLY A 219 -9.08 -1.87 0.95
C GLY A 219 -7.55 -1.88 0.92
N LEU A 220 -6.95 -0.84 0.35
CA LEU A 220 -5.49 -0.63 0.36
C LEU A 220 -5.16 0.52 1.29
N MET A 221 -4.10 0.37 2.09
CA MET A 221 -3.54 1.44 2.91
C MET A 221 -2.07 1.57 2.55
N ALA A 222 -1.59 2.80 2.40
CA ALA A 222 -0.21 3.09 2.11
C ALA A 222 0.31 4.14 3.09
N MET A 223 1.57 4.00 3.49
CA MET A 223 2.30 5.06 4.16
C MET A 223 3.23 5.73 3.17
N LEU A 224 3.25 7.06 3.15
CA LEU A 224 4.10 7.86 2.29
C LEU A 224 4.90 8.83 3.16
N CYS A 225 6.15 9.10 2.81
CA CYS A 225 6.82 10.27 3.37
C CYS A 225 6.35 11.55 2.66
N HIS A 226 6.74 12.71 3.21
CA HIS A 226 6.43 14.02 2.61
C HIS A 226 7.06 14.28 1.23
N HIS A 227 7.97 13.41 0.77
CA HIS A 227 8.53 13.42 -0.58
C HIS A 227 7.85 12.41 -1.52
N ASP A 228 6.64 11.95 -1.17
CA ASP A 228 5.83 11.04 -2.00
C ASP A 228 6.53 9.70 -2.27
N ARG A 229 7.31 9.21 -1.28
CA ARG A 229 7.92 7.88 -1.30
C ARG A 229 7.12 6.95 -0.41
N VAL A 230 6.75 5.79 -0.95
CA VAL A 230 6.11 4.71 -0.18
C VAL A 230 7.07 4.21 0.90
N LEU A 231 6.56 4.09 2.13
CA LEU A 231 7.25 3.60 3.31
C LEU A 231 6.66 2.24 3.71
#